data_AF-E4Z4V6-F1
#
_entry.id   AF-E4Z4V6-F1
#
_cell.length_a   1.000
_cell.length_b   1.000
_cell.length_c   1.000
_cell.angle_alpha   90.00
_cell.angle_beta   90.00
_cell.angle_gamma   90.00
#
_symmetry.space_group_name_H-M   'P 1'
#
loop_
_entity.id
_entity.type
_entity.pdbx_description
1 polymer ?
#
loop_
_entity_poly.entity_id
_entity_poly.type
_entity_poly.pdbx_seq_one_letter_code
_entity_poly.pdbx_strand_id
1 'polypeptide(L)'
;MAKSWVQLVLIGVISRNVIASSTCQNATITSCEQCMAVDPDCIWCSDPLDESELKKVNKVRCRSRNSPGNCRTFIQPKSDTIYVDPMEQSLMPRKFNITLRRNYPYNVSLEFTRPEYANIDLFYLLDLSIKGLNYFGNFS
;
A
#
# COMPACT_ATOMS: atom_id res chain seq x y z
N MET A 1 50.04 8.76 6.03
CA MET A 1 49.27 8.00 7.04
C MET A 1 47.78 8.35 6.96
N ALA A 2 47.10 8.03 5.84
CA ALA A 2 45.68 8.41 5.64
C ALA A 2 44.89 7.44 4.74
N LYS A 3 45.45 6.26 4.42
CA LYS A 3 44.83 5.27 3.50
C LYS A 3 44.07 4.15 4.21
N SER A 4 44.31 3.94 5.50
CA SER A 4 43.77 2.80 6.26
C SER A 4 42.35 3.00 6.78
N TRP A 5 41.89 4.26 6.91
CA TRP A 5 40.59 4.56 7.52
C TRP A 5 39.45 4.56 6.49
N VAL A 6 39.75 4.88 5.23
CA VAL A 6 38.76 4.92 4.14
C VAL A 6 38.30 3.53 3.72
N GLN A 7 39.16 2.50 3.81
CA GLN A 7 38.79 1.12 3.46
C GLN A 7 37.84 0.47 4.47
N LEU A 8 37.90 0.84 5.75
CA LEU A 8 37.03 0.24 6.78
C LEU A 8 35.59 0.78 6.72
N VAL A 9 35.40 2.03 6.27
CA VAL A 9 34.06 2.62 6.13
C VAL A 9 33.30 2.03 4.92
N LEU A 10 34.00 1.60 3.88
CA LEU A 10 33.39 1.02 2.67
C LEU A 10 32.88 -0.42 2.84
N ILE A 11 33.39 -1.18 3.82
CA ILE A 11 32.97 -2.58 4.07
C ILE A 11 31.71 -2.64 4.95
N GLY A 12 31.42 -1.58 5.73
CA GLY A 12 30.27 -1.53 6.65
C GLY A 12 28.90 -1.28 5.99
N VAL A 13 28.84 -0.99 4.69
CA VAL A 13 27.59 -0.54 4.02
C VAL A 13 26.91 -1.66 3.20
N ILE A 14 27.48 -2.86 3.13
CA ILE A 14 26.93 -3.99 2.36
C ILE A 14 26.50 -5.13 3.29
N SER A 15 25.63 -4.85 4.25
CA SER A 15 24.75 -5.86 4.83
C SER A 15 23.31 -5.43 4.63
N ARG A 16 22.82 -5.58 3.40
CA ARG A 16 21.38 -5.62 3.17
C ARG A 16 20.89 -6.87 3.89
N ASN A 17 20.23 -6.66 5.01
CA ASN A 17 19.50 -7.69 5.75
C ASN A 17 18.50 -8.37 4.82
N VAL A 18 18.89 -9.50 4.23
CA VAL A 18 17.93 -10.49 3.74
C VAL A 18 17.48 -11.26 4.97
N ILE A 19 16.63 -10.63 5.77
CA ILE A 19 15.83 -11.38 6.74
C ILE A 19 14.76 -12.04 5.88
N ALA A 20 15.06 -13.25 5.38
CA ALA A 20 14.03 -14.16 4.95
C ALA A 20 13.17 -14.43 6.20
N SER A 21 12.07 -13.69 6.35
CA SER A 21 11.24 -13.82 7.53
C SER A 21 10.66 -15.23 7.53
N SER A 22 11.04 -16.02 8.52
CA SER A 22 10.46 -17.34 8.79
C SER A 22 9.05 -17.23 9.38
N THR A 23 8.47 -16.03 9.40
CA THR A 23 7.19 -15.69 10.04
C THR A 23 6.04 -16.53 9.49
N CYS A 24 6.10 -16.91 8.21
CA CYS A 24 5.05 -17.71 7.56
C CYS A 24 4.98 -19.17 8.04
N GLN A 25 6.04 -19.72 8.63
CA GLN A 25 6.09 -21.12 9.07
C GLN A 25 5.85 -21.20 10.57
N ASN A 26 4.58 -21.06 10.99
CA ASN A 26 4.17 -21.22 12.39
C ASN A 26 3.38 -22.53 12.57
N ALA A 27 3.65 -23.24 13.68
CA ALA A 27 3.00 -24.52 14.01
C ALA A 27 1.49 -24.41 14.27
N THR A 28 0.98 -23.20 14.54
CA THR A 28 -0.43 -22.94 14.83
C THR A 28 -1.28 -22.70 13.58
N ILE A 29 -0.67 -22.53 12.40
CA ILE A 29 -1.40 -22.25 11.16
C ILE A 29 -1.92 -23.57 10.60
N THR A 30 -3.24 -23.70 10.54
CA THR A 30 -3.92 -24.90 10.02
C THR A 30 -4.77 -24.64 8.79
N SER A 31 -5.06 -23.37 8.47
CA SER A 31 -5.89 -22.98 7.33
C SER A 31 -5.22 -21.94 6.43
N CYS A 32 -5.70 -21.87 5.19
CA CYS A 32 -5.27 -20.85 4.22
C CYS A 32 -5.55 -19.44 4.74
N GLU A 33 -6.72 -19.21 5.34
CA GLU A 33 -7.09 -17.90 5.92
C GLU A 33 -6.10 -17.47 7.01
N GLN A 34 -5.76 -18.37 7.93
CA GLN A 34 -4.79 -18.10 8.99
C GLN A 34 -3.42 -17.76 8.40
N CYS A 35 -2.98 -18.47 7.36
CA CYS A 35 -1.73 -18.17 6.66
C CYS A 35 -1.73 -16.76 6.05
N MET A 36 -2.84 -16.35 5.43
CA MET A 36 -2.95 -15.03 4.79
C MET A 36 -3.00 -13.88 5.81
N ALA A 37 -3.39 -14.16 7.06
CA ALA A 37 -3.44 -13.19 8.13
C ALA A 37 -2.09 -12.89 8.79
N VAL A 38 -1.07 -13.73 8.56
CA VAL A 38 0.27 -13.57 9.16
C VAL A 38 0.99 -12.40 8.51
N ASP A 39 1.29 -12.53 7.21
CA ASP A 39 2.11 -11.56 6.49
C ASP A 39 1.74 -11.54 4.98
N PRO A 40 1.81 -10.37 4.32
CA PRO A 40 1.72 -10.20 2.87
C PRO A 40 2.53 -11.19 2.04
N ASP A 41 3.74 -11.52 2.47
CA ASP A 41 4.70 -12.33 1.73
C ASP A 41 4.45 -13.84 1.90
N CYS A 42 3.53 -14.22 2.79
CA CYS A 42 3.12 -15.60 2.94
C CYS A 42 2.25 -16.06 1.77
N ILE A 43 2.50 -17.29 1.36
CA ILE A 43 1.77 -18.05 0.35
C ILE A 43 1.22 -19.34 0.96
N TRP A 44 0.09 -19.80 0.42
CA TRP A 44 -0.47 -21.11 0.74
C TRP A 44 -0.32 -22.05 -0.45
N CYS A 45 0.46 -23.11 -0.29
CA CYS A 45 0.67 -24.13 -1.34
C CYS A 45 -0.55 -25.06 -1.43
N SER A 46 -1.14 -25.13 -2.62
CA SER A 46 -2.32 -25.95 -2.91
C SER A 46 -1.99 -27.23 -3.67
N ASP A 47 -0.70 -27.53 -3.85
CA ASP A 47 -0.27 -28.77 -4.49
C ASP A 47 -0.76 -30.01 -3.71
N PRO A 48 -1.05 -31.11 -4.43
CA PRO A 48 -1.40 -32.37 -3.80
C PRO A 48 -0.25 -32.85 -2.92
N LEU A 49 -0.58 -33.32 -1.72
CA LEU A 49 0.40 -33.80 -0.76
C LEU A 49 0.62 -35.30 -0.95
N ASP A 50 1.88 -35.72 -0.91
CA ASP A 50 2.23 -37.13 -0.81
C ASP A 50 1.89 -37.68 0.60
N GLU A 51 1.78 -39.00 0.71
CA GLU A 51 1.46 -39.72 1.96
C GLU A 51 2.41 -39.39 3.13
N SER A 52 3.67 -39.06 2.82
CA SER A 52 4.68 -38.65 3.80
C SER A 52 4.47 -37.21 4.30
N GLU A 53 3.88 -36.34 3.49
CA GLU A 53 3.57 -34.94 3.81
C GLU A 53 2.20 -34.78 4.48
N LEU A 54 1.31 -35.77 4.31
CA LEU A 54 0.03 -35.88 5.02
C LEU A 54 0.16 -35.93 6.55
N LYS A 55 1.34 -36.25 7.09
CA LYS A 55 1.63 -36.17 8.53
C LYS A 55 2.14 -34.78 8.98
N LYS A 56 2.44 -33.88 8.05
CA LYS A 56 2.99 -32.52 8.29
C LYS A 56 2.14 -31.40 7.66
N VAL A 57 0.96 -31.74 7.12
CA VAL A 57 0.05 -30.96 6.25
C VAL A 57 0.02 -29.47 6.56
N ASN A 58 -0.19 -29.13 7.82
CA ASN A 58 -0.49 -27.76 8.23
C ASN A 58 0.75 -26.87 8.26
N LYS A 59 1.92 -27.42 8.60
CA LYS A 59 3.19 -26.68 8.68
C LYS A 59 3.84 -26.46 7.31
N VAL A 60 3.55 -27.33 6.34
CA VAL A 60 4.22 -27.34 5.04
C VAL A 60 3.53 -26.43 4.03
N ARG A 61 2.21 -26.21 4.17
CA ARG A 61 1.44 -25.43 3.19
C ARG A 61 1.62 -23.93 3.29
N CYS A 62 1.71 -23.37 4.49
CA CYS A 62 2.01 -21.95 4.66
C CYS A 62 3.53 -21.71 4.64
N ARG A 63 4.01 -20.87 3.72
CA ARG A 63 5.44 -20.55 3.62
C ARG A 63 5.68 -19.17 3.03
N SER A 64 6.90 -18.67 3.13
CA SER A 64 7.28 -17.43 2.45
C SER A 64 7.39 -17.67 0.94
N ARG A 65 6.99 -16.69 0.13
CA ARG A 65 7.13 -16.74 -1.33
C ARG A 65 8.57 -17.05 -1.79
N ASN A 66 9.57 -16.58 -1.06
CA ASN A 66 10.98 -16.74 -1.40
C ASN A 66 11.62 -17.99 -0.75
N SER A 67 10.82 -18.82 -0.07
CA SER A 67 11.36 -20.01 0.62
C SER A 67 11.76 -21.11 -0.38
N PRO A 68 12.86 -21.83 -0.13
CA PRO A 68 13.24 -22.97 -0.95
C PRO A 68 12.22 -24.11 -0.79
N GLY A 69 11.64 -24.54 -1.90
CA GLY A 69 10.71 -25.67 -1.95
C GLY A 69 9.87 -25.69 -3.22
N ASN A 70 9.39 -26.88 -3.59
CA ASN A 70 8.59 -27.07 -4.80
C ASN A 70 7.12 -26.75 -4.50
N CYS A 71 6.72 -25.49 -4.70
CA CYS A 71 5.34 -25.03 -4.59
C CYS A 71 4.94 -24.47 -5.96
N ARG A 72 4.33 -25.31 -6.78
CA ARG A 72 3.95 -25.01 -8.16
C ARG A 72 2.69 -24.18 -8.20
N THR A 73 1.70 -24.59 -7.41
CA THR A 73 0.42 -23.88 -7.29
C THR A 73 0.29 -23.27 -5.91
N PHE A 74 0.09 -21.96 -5.86
CA PHE A 74 -0.03 -21.24 -4.60
C PHE A 74 -1.15 -20.20 -4.62
N ILE A 75 -1.71 -19.96 -3.45
CA ILE A 75 -2.72 -18.94 -3.19
C ILE A 75 -2.03 -17.78 -2.46
N GLN A 76 -2.16 -16.58 -3.03
CA GLN A 76 -1.72 -15.33 -2.43
C GLN A 76 -2.62 -14.20 -2.93
N PRO A 77 -3.75 -13.95 -2.25
CA PRO A 77 -4.62 -12.84 -2.62
C PRO A 77 -3.84 -11.53 -2.46
N LYS A 78 -4.14 -10.58 -3.33
CA LYS A 78 -3.59 -9.23 -3.26
C LYS A 78 -4.73 -8.27 -2.95
N SER A 79 -4.38 -7.12 -2.38
CA SER A 79 -5.31 -6.01 -2.35
C SER A 79 -5.58 -5.55 -3.78
N ASP A 80 -6.82 -5.19 -4.08
CA ASP A 80 -7.26 -4.80 -5.42
C ASP A 80 -8.33 -3.71 -5.37
N THR A 81 -8.45 -2.92 -6.44
CA THR A 81 -9.42 -1.83 -6.54
C THR A 81 -10.17 -1.90 -7.85
N ILE A 82 -11.48 -1.73 -7.75
CA ILE A 82 -12.39 -1.63 -8.89
C ILE A 82 -12.92 -0.19 -8.93
N TYR A 83 -12.61 0.52 -10.01
CA TYR A 83 -13.09 1.88 -10.26
C TYR A 83 -14.49 1.81 -10.88
N VAL A 84 -15.48 2.44 -10.22
CA VAL A 84 -16.90 2.28 -10.57
C VAL A 84 -17.44 3.45 -11.39
N ASP A 85 -16.72 4.57 -11.44
CA ASP A 85 -17.18 5.80 -12.10
C ASP A 85 -16.16 6.31 -13.12
N PRO A 86 -16.44 6.24 -14.43
CA PRO A 86 -15.59 6.78 -15.49
C PRO A 86 -15.93 8.23 -15.87
N MET A 87 -16.86 8.91 -15.17
CA MET A 87 -17.32 10.23 -15.59
C MET A 87 -16.25 11.30 -15.39
N GLU A 88 -15.71 11.85 -16.48
CA GLU A 88 -14.64 12.86 -16.49
C GLU A 88 -15.03 14.09 -15.66
N GLN A 89 -14.35 14.26 -14.54
CA GLN A 89 -14.51 15.38 -13.62
C GLN A 89 -13.15 15.81 -13.08
N SER A 90 -13.11 16.99 -12.47
CA SER A 90 -11.89 17.55 -11.88
C SER A 90 -11.25 16.70 -10.78
N LEU A 91 -11.95 15.72 -10.20
CA LEU A 91 -11.37 14.77 -9.25
C LEU A 91 -11.82 13.33 -9.59
N MET A 92 -10.87 12.45 -9.87
CA MET A 92 -11.12 11.07 -10.26
C MET A 92 -10.25 10.08 -9.48
N PRO A 93 -10.75 8.86 -9.23
CA PRO A 93 -12.16 8.44 -9.27
C PRO A 93 -12.95 9.04 -8.10
N ARG A 94 -14.26 9.25 -8.27
CA ARG A 94 -15.15 9.66 -7.15
C ARG A 94 -15.67 8.48 -6.34
N LYS A 95 -15.74 7.32 -6.98
CA LYS A 95 -16.23 6.07 -6.37
C LYS A 95 -15.34 4.91 -6.81
N PHE A 96 -14.87 4.16 -5.83
CA PHE A 96 -14.10 2.95 -6.04
C PHE A 96 -14.39 1.97 -4.91
N ASN A 97 -14.35 0.68 -5.25
CA ASN A 97 -14.47 -0.39 -4.29
C ASN A 97 -13.09 -1.01 -4.12
N ILE A 98 -12.61 -1.07 -2.88
CA ILE A 98 -11.32 -1.64 -2.55
C ILE A 98 -11.50 -2.94 -1.76
N THR A 99 -10.82 -3.99 -2.20
CA THR A 99 -10.67 -5.23 -1.43
C THR A 99 -9.29 -5.23 -0.82
N LEU A 100 -9.21 -5.17 0.52
CA LEU A 100 -7.95 -5.09 1.23
C LEU A 100 -7.54 -6.47 1.77
N ARG A 101 -6.28 -6.86 1.50
CA ARG A 101 -5.62 -7.91 2.25
C ARG A 101 -5.05 -7.33 3.55
N ARG A 102 -5.26 -8.04 4.66
CA ARG A 102 -4.70 -7.68 5.96
C ARG A 102 -3.18 -7.51 5.86
N ASN A 103 -2.67 -6.45 6.48
CA ASN A 103 -1.25 -6.10 6.53
C ASN A 103 -0.60 -5.83 5.15
N TYR A 104 -1.36 -5.83 4.05
CA TYR A 104 -0.84 -5.54 2.72
C TYR A 104 -1.07 -4.05 2.38
N PRO A 105 -0.02 -3.22 2.33
CA PRO A 105 -0.17 -1.82 1.98
C PRO A 105 -0.70 -1.70 0.54
N TYR A 106 -1.68 -0.82 0.34
CA TYR A 106 -2.27 -0.59 -0.96
C TYR A 106 -2.47 0.90 -1.20
N ASN A 107 -2.01 1.37 -2.36
CA ASN A 107 -2.06 2.77 -2.73
C ASN A 107 -3.20 2.96 -3.75
N VAL A 108 -4.08 3.90 -3.45
CA VAL A 108 -5.10 4.37 -4.40
C VAL A 108 -4.63 5.71 -4.95
N SER A 109 -4.51 5.79 -6.27
CA SER A 109 -4.19 7.05 -6.94
C SER A 109 -5.46 7.86 -7.15
N LEU A 110 -5.40 9.13 -6.78
CA LEU A 110 -6.42 10.12 -7.08
C LEU A 110 -5.81 11.15 -8.03
N GLU A 111 -6.53 11.46 -9.09
CA GLU A 111 -6.14 12.45 -10.08
C GLU A 111 -7.02 13.69 -9.92
N PHE A 112 -6.37 14.85 -9.84
CA PHE A 112 -7.05 16.13 -9.77
C PHE A 112 -6.64 17.01 -10.94
N THR A 113 -7.64 17.44 -11.70
CA THR A 113 -7.48 18.37 -12.81
C THR A 113 -8.23 19.65 -12.48
N ARG A 114 -7.49 20.76 -12.33
CA ARG A 114 -8.10 22.07 -12.16
C ARG A 114 -8.96 22.38 -13.40
N PRO A 115 -10.24 22.73 -13.26
CA PRO A 115 -11.05 23.14 -14.40
C PRO A 115 -10.52 24.46 -14.97
N GLU A 116 -10.55 24.59 -16.30
CA GLU A 116 -10.11 25.81 -17.00
C GLU A 116 -10.99 27.02 -16.62
N TYR A 117 -12.29 26.78 -16.41
CA TYR A 117 -13.27 27.77 -15.98
C TYR A 117 -14.00 27.27 -14.74
N ALA A 118 -13.85 28.00 -13.63
CA ALA A 118 -14.61 27.77 -12.40
C ALA A 118 -15.54 28.96 -12.15
N ASN A 119 -16.72 28.70 -11.60
CA ASN A 119 -17.62 29.76 -11.17
C ASN A 119 -16.98 30.54 -10.01
N ILE A 120 -17.06 31.87 -10.07
CA ILE A 120 -16.51 32.76 -9.04
C ILE A 120 -17.68 33.38 -8.30
N ASP A 121 -17.78 33.08 -7.01
CA ASP A 121 -18.67 33.78 -6.09
C ASP A 121 -17.91 34.94 -5.44
N LEU A 122 -18.36 36.16 -5.69
CA LEU A 122 -17.72 37.38 -5.20
C LEU A 122 -18.57 38.03 -4.11
N PHE A 123 -18.00 38.18 -2.91
CA PHE A 123 -18.64 38.87 -1.80
C PHE A 123 -17.78 40.06 -1.36
N TYR A 124 -18.34 41.26 -1.47
CA TYR A 124 -17.73 42.46 -0.92
C TYR A 124 -18.13 42.62 0.54
N LEU A 125 -17.17 42.42 1.43
CA LEU A 125 -17.30 42.78 2.83
C LEU A 125 -16.80 44.21 3.00
N LEU A 126 -17.73 45.13 3.26
CA LEU A 126 -17.43 46.55 3.35
C LEU A 126 -17.46 46.99 4.81
N ASP A 127 -16.44 47.74 5.22
CA ASP A 127 -16.47 48.46 6.49
C ASP A 127 -17.30 49.73 6.33
N LEU A 128 -18.48 49.76 6.95
CA LEU A 128 -19.40 50.90 6.96
C LEU A 128 -19.15 51.87 8.13
N SER A 129 -18.01 51.76 8.82
CA SER A 129 -17.60 52.72 9.84
C SER A 129 -17.32 54.11 9.25
N ILE A 130 -17.29 55.14 10.10
CA ILE A 130 -16.96 56.52 9.71
C ILE A 130 -15.61 56.60 8.98
N LYS A 131 -14.64 55.74 9.32
CA LYS A 131 -13.34 55.68 8.63
C LYS A 131 -13.45 54.99 7.27
N GLY A 132 -14.24 53.93 7.19
CA GLY A 132 -14.51 53.20 5.95
C GLY A 132 -15.24 54.04 4.90
N LEU A 133 -16.16 54.91 5.33
CA LEU A 133 -16.92 55.83 4.47
C LEU A 133 -16.06 56.73 3.56
N ASN A 134 -14.83 57.08 3.98
CA ASN A 134 -13.90 57.86 3.15
C ASN A 134 -13.42 57.12 1.89
N TYR A 135 -13.56 55.79 1.85
CA TYR A 135 -13.11 54.95 0.73
C TYR A 135 -14.23 54.61 -0.27
N PHE A 136 -15.50 54.95 0.03
CA PHE A 136 -16.64 54.64 -0.84
C PHE A 136 -16.75 55.53 -2.07
N GLY A 137 -16.19 56.74 -2.04
CA GLY A 137 -16.27 57.70 -3.15
C GLY A 137 -15.57 57.25 -4.44
N ASN A 138 -14.78 56.17 -4.41
CA ASN A 138 -14.01 55.67 -5.55
C ASN A 138 -14.66 54.47 -6.28
N PHE A 139 -15.86 54.06 -5.87
CA PHE A 139 -16.59 52.93 -6.46
C PHE A 139 -17.74 53.35 -7.39
N SER A 140 -17.81 54.63 -7.80
CA SER A 140 -18.88 55.18 -8.63
C SER A 140 -18.48 55.37 -10.09
#